data_AF-A0A0A0D0V0-F1
#
_entry.id   AF-A0A0A0D0V0-F1
#
_cell.length_a   1.000
_cell.length_b   1.000
_cell.length_c   1.000
_cell.angle_alpha   90.00
_cell.angle_beta   90.00
_cell.angle_gamma   90.00
#
_symmetry.space_group_name_H-M   'P 1'
#
loop_
_entity.id
_entity.type
_entity.pdbx_description
1 polymer ?
#
loop_
_entity_poly.entity_id
_entity_poly.type
_entity_poly.pdbx_seq_one_letter_code
_entity_poly.pdbx_strand_id
1 'polypeptide(L)'
;PEPAEFAAVESETALLCAAGLAPADALRAQIAIGRYVVGWVLEEQADAADAADREGERMAAADLAAYPTLADGMAAVRDADPDAEFDHGLGLLLDGIAARIERTLTE
;
A
#
# COMPACT_ATOMS: atom_id res chain seq x y z
N PRO A 1 6.23 18.24 -14.36
CA PRO A 1 5.04 17.58 -14.92
C PRO A 1 4.63 18.21 -16.25
N GLU A 2 4.37 17.36 -17.25
CA GLU A 2 3.90 17.78 -18.58
C GLU A 2 2.38 18.09 -18.53
N PRO A 3 1.83 18.91 -19.44
CA PRO A 3 0.39 19.24 -19.46
C PRO A 3 -0.56 18.03 -19.45
N ALA A 4 -0.17 16.92 -20.07
CA ALA A 4 -0.94 15.68 -20.08
C ALA A 4 -1.00 15.02 -18.69
N GLU A 5 0.06 15.15 -17.88
CA GLU A 5 0.13 14.61 -16.52
C GLU A 5 -0.84 15.37 -15.59
N PHE A 6 -0.92 16.69 -15.74
CA PHE A 6 -1.89 17.50 -15.01
C PHE A 6 -3.35 17.16 -15.38
N ALA A 7 -3.62 16.88 -16.66
CA ALA A 7 -4.96 16.49 -17.11
C ALA A 7 -5.39 15.13 -16.55
N ALA A 8 -4.46 14.17 -16.46
CA ALA A 8 -4.73 12.87 -15.83
C ALA A 8 -5.04 13.03 -14.33
N VAL A 9 -4.20 13.76 -13.59
CA VAL A 9 -4.40 14.01 -12.16
C VAL A 9 -5.71 14.76 -11.88
N GLU A 10 -6.06 15.75 -12.71
CA GLU A 10 -7.36 16.43 -12.61
C GLU A 10 -8.52 15.45 -12.80
N SER A 11 -8.45 14.59 -13.82
CA SER A 11 -9.50 13.60 -14.10
C SER A 11 -9.68 12.60 -12.95
N GLU A 12 -8.60 12.09 -12.37
CA GLU A 12 -8.63 11.19 -11.22
C GLU A 12 -9.16 11.89 -9.96
N THR A 13 -8.75 13.14 -9.75
CA THR A 13 -9.25 13.96 -8.63
C THR A 13 -10.74 14.22 -8.77
N ALA A 14 -11.20 14.59 -9.96
CA ALA A 14 -12.61 14.81 -10.25
C ALA A 14 -13.45 13.55 -10.04
N LEU A 15 -12.94 12.37 -10.41
CA LEU A 15 -13.61 11.09 -10.18
C LEU A 15 -13.83 10.83 -8.69
N LEU A 16 -12.79 10.97 -7.87
CA LEU A 16 -12.89 10.77 -6.42
C LEU A 16 -13.77 11.82 -5.74
N CYS A 17 -13.77 13.06 -6.25
CA CYS A 17 -14.70 14.10 -5.81
C CYS A 17 -16.15 13.75 -6.14
N ALA A 18 -16.41 13.23 -7.34
CA ALA A 18 -17.75 12.77 -7.74
C ALA A 18 -18.25 11.60 -6.87
N ALA A 19 -17.33 10.81 -6.32
CA ALA A 19 -17.63 9.76 -5.35
C ALA A 19 -17.88 10.29 -3.93
N GLY A 20 -17.62 11.57 -3.63
CA GLY A 20 -17.94 12.21 -2.34
C GLY A 20 -16.75 12.73 -1.56
N LEU A 21 -15.51 12.59 -2.04
CA LEU A 21 -14.35 13.16 -1.35
C LEU A 21 -14.23 14.68 -1.57
N ALA A 22 -13.71 15.40 -0.58
CA ALA A 22 -13.24 16.76 -0.79
C ALA A 22 -11.98 16.74 -1.69
N PRO A 23 -11.73 17.78 -2.52
CA PRO A 23 -10.59 17.79 -3.45
C PRO A 23 -9.23 17.52 -2.80
N ALA A 24 -9.01 18.08 -1.61
CA ALA A 24 -7.76 17.85 -0.87
C ALA A 24 -7.60 16.39 -0.43
N ASP A 25 -8.69 15.70 -0.08
CA ASP A 25 -8.65 14.30 0.33
C ASP A 25 -8.56 13.36 -0.87
N ALA A 26 -9.21 13.70 -1.98
CA ALA A 26 -9.03 13.01 -3.25
C ALA A 26 -7.57 13.01 -3.73
N LEU A 27 -6.91 14.18 -3.68
CA LEU A 27 -5.50 14.29 -4.06
C LEU A 27 -4.58 13.56 -3.07
N ARG A 28 -4.87 13.61 -1.76
CA ARG A 28 -4.13 12.84 -0.75
C ARG A 28 -4.26 11.33 -0.97
N ALA A 29 -5.44 10.86 -1.36
CA ALA A 29 -5.67 9.45 -1.67
C ALA A 29 -4.82 8.99 -2.87
N GLN A 30 -4.82 9.75 -3.97
CA GLN A 30 -3.95 9.47 -5.13
C GLN A 30 -2.47 9.43 -4.75
N ILE A 31 -1.99 10.43 -3.99
CA ILE A 31 -0.59 10.48 -3.53
C ILE A 31 -0.26 9.28 -2.63
N ALA A 32 -1.17 8.89 -1.73
CA ALA A 32 -0.96 7.76 -0.83
C ALA A 32 -0.85 6.44 -1.61
N ILE A 33 -1.76 6.20 -2.56
CA ILE A 33 -1.72 5.02 -3.43
C ILE A 33 -0.43 5.02 -4.25
N GLY A 34 -0.08 6.13 -4.90
CA GLY A 34 1.15 6.22 -5.69
C GLY A 34 2.41 5.96 -4.88
N ARG A 35 2.49 6.49 -3.65
CA ARG A 35 3.62 6.23 -2.74
C ARG A 35 3.68 4.77 -2.28
N TYR A 36 2.54 4.15 -2.03
CA TYR A 36 2.48 2.73 -1.70
C TYR A 36 3.01 1.88 -2.86
N VAL A 37 2.49 2.10 -4.08
CA VAL A 37 2.90 1.34 -5.27
C VAL A 37 4.38 1.52 -5.57
N VAL A 38 4.87 2.76 -5.61
CA VAL A 38 6.29 3.03 -5.87
C VAL A 38 7.17 2.46 -4.75
N GLY A 39 6.76 2.61 -3.49
CA GLY A 39 7.49 2.05 -2.35
C GLY A 39 7.62 0.54 -2.44
N TRP A 40 6.51 -0.16 -2.72
CA TRP A 40 6.49 -1.61 -2.90
C TRP A 40 7.47 -2.06 -3.99
N VAL A 41 7.38 -1.45 -5.18
CA VAL A 41 8.24 -1.81 -6.31
C VAL A 41 9.72 -1.54 -6.03
N LEU A 42 10.04 -0.49 -5.29
CA LEU A 42 11.44 -0.20 -4.91
C LEU A 42 11.99 -1.28 -3.96
N GLU A 43 11.20 -1.73 -2.99
CA GLU A 43 11.60 -2.84 -2.12
C GLU A 43 11.75 -4.13 -2.93
N GLU A 44 10.78 -4.49 -3.78
CA GLU A 44 10.85 -5.68 -4.63
C GLU A 44 12.09 -5.69 -5.54
N GLN A 45 12.46 -4.54 -6.10
CA GLN A 45 13.67 -4.40 -6.90
C GLN A 45 14.95 -4.52 -6.06
N ALA A 46 14.95 -4.00 -4.83
CA ALA A 46 16.04 -4.20 -3.89
C ALA A 46 16.15 -5.68 -3.47
N ASP A 47 15.03 -6.37 -3.28
CA ASP A 47 14.95 -7.79 -2.91
C ASP A 47 15.56 -8.65 -4.01
N ALA A 48 15.21 -8.36 -5.26
CA ALA A 48 15.76 -9.05 -6.42
C ALA A 48 17.27 -8.76 -6.62
N ALA A 49 17.73 -7.55 -6.31
CA ALA A 49 19.14 -7.17 -6.46
C ALA A 49 20.05 -7.82 -5.41
N ASP A 50 19.58 -7.93 -4.16
CA ASP A 50 20.37 -8.38 -3.00
C ASP A 50 19.93 -9.76 -2.49
N ALA A 51 19.24 -10.56 -3.32
CA ALA A 51 18.61 -11.82 -2.92
C ALA A 51 19.56 -12.81 -2.20
N ALA A 52 20.84 -12.84 -2.60
CA ALA A 52 21.84 -13.70 -1.98
C ALA A 52 22.28 -13.23 -0.59
N ASP A 53 22.31 -11.92 -0.35
CA ASP A 53 22.75 -11.33 0.91
C ASP A 53 21.60 -11.31 1.95
N ARG A 54 20.35 -11.19 1.50
CA ARG A 54 19.17 -11.12 2.38
C ARG A 54 18.56 -12.45 2.82
N GLU A 55 18.94 -13.55 2.18
CA GLU A 55 18.66 -14.92 2.69
C GLU A 55 19.14 -15.06 4.15
N GLY A 56 20.26 -14.42 4.51
CA GLY A 56 20.83 -14.42 5.86
C GLY A 56 20.25 -13.40 6.84
N GLU A 57 19.44 -12.45 6.38
CA GLU A 57 18.85 -11.37 7.20
C GLU A 57 17.41 -11.64 7.64
N ARG A 58 16.80 -12.72 7.14
CA ARG A 58 15.46 -13.15 7.58
C ARG A 58 15.48 -13.49 9.07
N MET A 59 14.57 -12.89 9.84
CA MET A 59 14.40 -13.17 11.27
C MET A 59 14.23 -14.67 11.51
N ALA A 60 15.12 -15.27 12.28
CA ALA A 60 15.02 -16.69 12.60
C ALA A 60 13.87 -16.93 13.59
N ALA A 61 13.32 -18.15 13.60
CA ALA A 61 12.31 -18.53 14.58
C ALA A 61 12.81 -18.36 16.04
N ALA A 62 14.12 -18.50 16.27
CA ALA A 62 14.74 -18.24 17.55
C ALA A 62 14.68 -16.76 17.97
N ASP A 63 14.78 -15.83 17.02
CA ASP A 63 14.70 -14.39 17.27
C ASP A 63 13.26 -13.97 17.64
N LEU A 64 12.27 -14.66 17.06
CA LEU A 64 10.85 -14.42 17.29
C LEU A 64 10.31 -15.03 18.59
N ALA A 65 11.07 -15.91 19.26
CA ALA A 65 10.61 -16.64 20.44
C ALA A 65 10.20 -15.73 21.61
N ALA A 66 10.76 -14.52 21.70
CA ALA A 66 10.41 -13.52 22.72
C ALA A 66 9.20 -12.63 22.34
N TYR A 67 8.68 -12.76 21.11
CA TYR A 67 7.67 -11.86 20.53
C TYR A 67 6.47 -12.65 19.99
N PRO A 68 5.61 -13.21 20.86
CA PRO A 68 4.58 -14.17 20.44
C PRO A 68 3.61 -13.61 19.41
N THR A 69 3.13 -12.37 19.58
CA THR A 69 2.24 -11.72 18.58
C THR A 69 2.92 -11.53 17.23
N LEU A 70 4.22 -11.22 17.21
CA LEU A 70 4.98 -11.09 15.97
C LEU A 70 5.23 -12.45 15.34
N ALA A 71 5.54 -13.48 16.12
CA ALA A 71 5.73 -14.85 15.66
C ALA A 71 4.46 -15.38 14.99
N ASP A 72 3.30 -15.15 15.62
CA ASP A 72 1.99 -15.57 15.09
C ASP A 72 1.69 -14.89 13.74
N GLY A 73 1.96 -13.59 13.62
CA GLY A 73 1.73 -12.84 12.38
C GLY A 73 2.75 -13.11 11.27
N MET A 74 4.03 -13.26 11.62
CA MET A 74 5.12 -13.46 10.67
C MET A 74 4.98 -14.76 9.88
N ALA A 75 4.38 -15.79 10.48
CA ALA A 75 4.10 -17.04 9.78
C ALA A 75 3.17 -16.83 8.57
N ALA A 76 2.19 -15.93 8.67
CA ALA A 76 1.28 -15.62 7.58
C ALA A 76 1.97 -14.81 6.47
N VAL A 77 2.81 -13.84 6.84
CA VAL A 77 3.46 -12.91 5.89
C VAL A 77 4.64 -13.56 5.16
N ARG A 78 5.45 -14.38 5.85
CA ARG A 78 6.67 -14.97 5.26
C ARG A 78 6.37 -15.94 4.12
N ASP A 79 5.27 -16.69 4.24
CA ASP A 79 4.91 -17.74 3.31
C ASP A 79 3.92 -17.24 2.24
N ALA A 80 3.61 -15.94 2.23
CA ALA A 80 2.69 -15.31 1.30
C ALA A 80 3.33 -15.05 -0.08
N ASP A 81 2.47 -15.04 -1.10
CA ASP A 81 2.82 -14.63 -2.45
C ASP A 81 3.01 -13.10 -2.48
N PRO A 82 4.13 -12.57 -3.00
CA PRO A 82 4.38 -11.12 -3.03
C PRO A 82 3.25 -10.32 -3.71
N ASP A 83 2.69 -10.83 -4.81
CA ASP A 83 1.57 -10.18 -5.49
C ASP A 83 0.32 -10.10 -4.59
N ALA A 84 0.07 -11.15 -3.80
CA ALA A 84 -1.05 -11.18 -2.86
C ALA A 84 -0.84 -10.19 -1.69
N GLU A 85 0.39 -10.00 -1.22
CA GLU A 85 0.70 -9.01 -0.18
C GLU A 85 0.61 -7.57 -0.70
N PHE A 86 0.99 -7.34 -1.96
CA PHE A 86 0.74 -6.08 -2.66
C PHE A 86 -0.77 -5.77 -2.72
N ASP A 87 -1.56 -6.74 -3.17
CA ASP A 87 -3.02 -6.58 -3.27
C ASP A 87 -3.64 -6.37 -1.89
N HIS A 88 -3.14 -7.06 -0.85
CA HIS A 88 -3.61 -6.88 0.51
C HIS A 88 -3.37 -5.45 1.01
N GLY A 89 -2.15 -4.92 0.88
CA GLY A 89 -1.82 -3.56 1.32
C GLY A 89 -2.57 -2.49 0.52
N LEU A 90 -2.73 -2.68 -0.80
CA LEU A 90 -3.55 -1.80 -1.63
C LEU A 90 -5.03 -1.85 -1.19
N GLY A 91 -5.55 -3.03 -0.91
CA GLY A 91 -6.90 -3.25 -0.37
C GLY A 91 -7.14 -2.44 0.90
N LEU A 92 -6.22 -2.47 1.86
CA LEU A 92 -6.33 -1.69 3.10
C LEU A 92 -6.44 -0.17 2.85
N LEU A 93 -5.72 0.35 1.84
CA LEU A 93 -5.81 1.76 1.46
C LEU A 93 -7.17 2.08 0.82
N LEU A 94 -7.62 1.22 -0.10
CA LEU A 94 -8.91 1.37 -0.80
C LEU A 94 -10.09 1.29 0.17
N ASP A 95 -10.07 0.34 1.10
CA ASP A 95 -11.09 0.20 2.15
C ASP A 95 -11.16 1.46 3.01
N GLY A 96 -10.01 2.02 3.38
CA GLY A 96 -9.93 3.28 4.12
C GLY A 96 -10.47 4.48 3.35
N ILE A 97 -10.35 4.49 2.02
CA ILE A 97 -10.92 5.52 1.14
C ILE A 97 -12.44 5.32 1.02
N ALA A 98 -12.91 4.09 0.79
CA ALA A 98 -14.33 3.76 0.72
C ALA A 98 -15.06 4.13 2.01
N ALA A 99 -14.52 3.78 3.18
CA ALA A 99 -15.09 4.16 4.46
C ALA A 99 -15.16 5.69 4.67
N ARG A 100 -14.27 6.47 4.07
CA ARG A 100 -14.36 7.94 4.10
C ARG A 100 -15.52 8.44 3.25
N ILE A 101 -15.67 7.91 2.05
CA ILE A 101 -16.79 8.21 1.14
C ILE A 101 -18.13 7.87 1.79
N GLU A 102 -18.26 6.68 2.37
CA GLU A 102 -19.50 6.23 3.01
C GLU A 102 -19.95 7.15 4.15
N ARG A 103 -19.00 7.64 4.98
CA ARG A 103 -19.31 8.59 6.05
C ARG A 103 -19.85 9.91 5.52
N THR A 104 -19.32 10.40 4.39
CA THR A 104 -19.83 11.63 3.76
C THR A 104 -21.24 11.45 3.20
N LEU A 105 -21.62 10.24 2.76
CA LEU A 105 -22.98 9.95 2.30
C LEU A 105 -24.01 9.84 3.43
N THR A 106 -23.57 9.67 4.68
CA THR A 106 -24.45 9.53 5.86
C THR A 106 -24.64 10.84 6.63
N GLU A 107 -23.92 11.91 6.28
CA GLU A 107 -24.03 13.27 6.83
C GLU A 107 -24.94 14.17 5.97
#